data_AF-A0A5F8AGH4-F1
#
_entry.id   AF-A0A5F8AGH4-F1
#
_cell.length_a   1.000
_cell.length_b   1.000
_cell.length_c   1.000
_cell.angle_alpha   90.00
_cell.angle_beta   90.00
_cell.angle_gamma   90.00
#
_symmetry.space_group_name_H-M   'P 1'
#
loop_
_entity.id
_entity.type
_entity.pdbx_description
1 polymer ?
#
loop_
_entity_poly.entity_id
_entity_poly.type
_entity_poly.pdbx_seq_one_letter_code
_entity_poly.pdbx_strand_id
1 'polypeptide(L)'
;MGSTESSEGRRVSFGVDEEERVRVLQGVRLSENVVNRMKEPSSPAPAPAPSTLGLQDGNLRAPHKESTLPRSGSSSGQQISGAKEDVKRCEQEHAAVQDKLFQVAKTEREAATKHSKASLPMGEGSISHEEQKSVRLVFGIKMMLASLNELWRSPSSSIF
;
A
#
# COMPACT_ATOMS: atom_id res chain seq x y z
N MET A 1 -48.14 2.64 -11.76
CA MET A 1 -47.53 3.25 -10.55
C MET A 1 -46.03 3.19 -10.72
N GLY A 2 -45.30 4.28 -10.45
CA GLY A 2 -43.84 4.28 -10.26
C GLY A 2 -43.07 5.08 -11.32
N SER A 3 -42.70 6.31 -10.96
CA SER A 3 -42.12 7.36 -11.80
C SER A 3 -40.69 7.08 -12.28
N THR A 4 -40.42 7.32 -13.56
CA THR A 4 -39.08 7.51 -14.13
C THR A 4 -38.64 8.97 -13.90
N GLU A 5 -38.38 9.37 -12.67
CA GLU A 5 -37.72 10.66 -12.40
C GLU A 5 -36.20 10.42 -12.34
N SER A 6 -35.51 10.78 -13.42
CA SER A 6 -34.06 10.64 -13.54
C SER A 6 -33.38 11.58 -12.54
N SER A 7 -32.68 11.03 -11.54
CA SER A 7 -31.86 11.78 -10.58
C SER A 7 -30.55 12.30 -11.19
N GLU A 8 -30.55 12.62 -12.49
CA GLU A 8 -29.40 12.59 -13.41
C GLU A 8 -28.21 13.48 -13.03
N GLY A 9 -28.43 14.49 -12.17
CA GLY A 9 -27.36 15.37 -11.66
C GLY A 9 -26.96 15.15 -10.20
N ARG A 10 -27.62 14.25 -9.47
CA ARG A 10 -27.39 14.01 -8.03
C ARG A 10 -26.77 12.64 -7.83
N ARG A 11 -25.52 12.62 -7.39
CA ARG A 11 -24.82 11.38 -7.03
C ARG A 11 -25.28 10.92 -5.65
N VAL A 12 -25.64 9.64 -5.53
CA VAL A 12 -25.97 8.98 -4.26
C VAL A 12 -24.98 7.84 -4.03
N SER A 13 -24.70 7.55 -2.76
CA SER A 13 -23.86 6.43 -2.36
C SER A 13 -24.73 5.34 -1.76
N PHE A 14 -24.45 4.08 -2.08
CA PHE A 14 -25.15 2.93 -1.54
C PHE A 14 -24.24 2.20 -0.53
N GLY A 15 -24.85 1.66 0.52
CA GLY A 15 -24.19 0.82 1.51
C GLY A 15 -25.09 -0.33 1.95
N VAL A 16 -24.53 -1.31 2.66
CA VAL A 16 -25.25 -2.49 3.17
C VAL A 16 -25.36 -2.38 4.68
N ASP A 17 -26.55 -2.66 5.25
CA ASP A 17 -26.79 -2.66 6.70
C ASP A 17 -26.46 -4.01 7.35
N GLU A 18 -26.67 -4.10 8.67
CA GLU A 18 -26.41 -5.31 9.48
C GLU A 18 -27.28 -6.50 9.08
N GLU A 19 -28.42 -6.25 8.42
CA GLU A 19 -29.33 -7.26 7.90
C GLU A 19 -29.15 -7.50 6.39
N GLU A 20 -27.98 -7.14 5.85
CA GLU A 20 -27.57 -7.35 4.45
C GLU A 20 -28.44 -6.64 3.41
N ARG A 21 -29.15 -5.56 3.79
CA ARG A 21 -30.00 -4.77 2.90
C ARG A 21 -29.24 -3.60 2.31
N VAL A 22 -29.42 -3.37 1.00
CA VAL A 22 -28.92 -2.19 0.30
C VAL A 22 -29.70 -0.94 0.72
N ARG A 23 -28.99 0.10 1.13
CA ARG A 23 -29.54 1.40 1.55
C ARG A 23 -28.76 2.55 0.93
N VAL A 24 -29.39 3.71 0.88
CA VAL A 24 -28.72 4.96 0.51
C VAL A 24 -28.01 5.54 1.73
N LEU A 25 -26.73 5.88 1.56
CA LEU A 25 -25.91 6.52 2.60
C LEU A 25 -26.15 8.02 2.61
N GLN A 26 -26.38 8.57 3.80
CA GLN A 26 -26.51 10.01 4.00
C GLN A 26 -25.12 10.67 4.00
N GLY A 27 -24.86 11.51 3.00
CA GLY A 27 -23.68 12.36 2.95
C GLY A 27 -23.95 13.78 3.48
N VAL A 28 -22.88 14.50 3.80
CA VAL A 28 -22.92 15.93 4.13
C VAL A 28 -22.47 16.73 2.90
N ARG A 29 -23.24 17.75 2.54
CA ARG A 29 -22.89 18.64 1.43
C ARG A 29 -21.94 19.72 1.93
N LEU A 30 -20.76 19.80 1.31
CA LEU A 30 -19.79 20.84 1.59
C LEU A 30 -20.24 22.19 1.00
N SER A 31 -19.83 23.28 1.65
CA SER A 31 -20.02 24.62 1.09
C SER A 31 -19.08 24.85 -0.09
N GLU A 32 -19.48 25.72 -0.99
CA GLU A 32 -18.70 26.04 -2.19
C GLU A 32 -17.30 26.58 -1.86
N ASN A 33 -17.16 27.35 -0.79
CA ASN A 33 -15.86 27.82 -0.30
C ASN A 33 -14.93 26.65 0.10
N VAL A 34 -15.45 25.63 0.79
CA VAL A 34 -14.65 24.46 1.18
C VAL A 34 -14.24 23.66 -0.05
N VAL A 35 -15.18 23.45 -0.99
CA VAL A 35 -14.91 22.76 -2.26
C VAL A 35 -13.86 23.50 -3.09
N ASN A 36 -13.93 24.83 -3.18
CA ASN A 36 -12.98 25.63 -3.95
C ASN A 36 -11.56 25.56 -3.37
N ARG A 37 -11.41 25.64 -2.04
CA ARG A 37 -10.10 25.47 -1.38
C ARG A 37 -9.52 24.06 -1.54
N MET A 38 -10.37 23.03 -1.64
CA MET A 38 -9.93 21.65 -1.88
C MET A 38 -9.56 21.42 -3.36
N LYS A 39 -10.19 22.16 -4.28
CA LYS A 39 -9.94 22.06 -5.73
C LYS A 39 -8.67 22.82 -6.16
N GLU A 40 -8.39 23.95 -5.51
CA GLU A 40 -7.19 24.75 -5.75
C GLU A 40 -6.02 24.17 -4.91
N PRO A 41 -4.90 23.73 -5.50
CA PRO A 41 -3.71 23.40 -4.73
C PRO A 41 -3.23 24.69 -4.06
N SER A 42 -3.44 24.79 -2.74
CA SER A 42 -3.13 25.92 -1.86
C SER A 42 -2.37 27.07 -2.55
N SER A 43 -3.09 27.97 -3.21
CA SER A 43 -2.50 29.27 -3.51
C SER A 43 -2.26 29.93 -2.15
N PRO A 44 -1.01 30.30 -1.81
CA PRO A 44 -0.74 30.92 -0.52
C PRO A 44 -1.59 32.18 -0.42
N ALA A 45 -2.23 32.35 0.74
CA ALA A 45 -2.95 33.57 1.07
C ALA A 45 -2.10 34.80 0.66
N PRO A 46 -2.69 35.85 0.08
CA PRO A 46 -1.92 37.01 -0.35
C PRO A 46 -1.15 37.56 0.84
N ALA A 47 0.19 37.49 0.77
CA ALA A 47 1.07 38.08 1.76
C ALA A 47 0.83 39.59 1.79
N PRO A 48 0.74 40.23 2.98
CA PRO A 48 0.72 41.69 3.06
C PRO A 48 2.04 42.23 2.50
N ALA A 49 1.93 43.27 1.66
CA ALA A 49 3.00 43.85 0.86
C ALA A 49 4.26 44.24 1.69
N PRO A 50 5.47 44.18 1.10
CA PRO A 50 6.67 44.67 1.78
C PRO A 50 6.58 46.19 1.89
N SER A 51 6.46 46.69 3.12
CA SER A 51 6.63 48.11 3.40
C SER A 51 8.09 48.49 3.13
N THR A 52 8.26 49.28 2.07
CA THR A 52 9.33 50.26 1.90
C THR A 52 9.57 50.99 3.23
N LEU A 53 10.84 51.07 3.65
CA LEU A 53 11.53 52.19 4.34
C LEU A 53 12.66 51.67 5.27
N GLY A 54 13.91 51.99 4.91
CA GLY A 54 15.13 51.76 5.70
C GLY A 54 16.37 51.65 4.80
N LEU A 55 16.79 52.73 4.14
CA LEU A 55 17.78 53.71 4.58
C LEU A 55 19.26 53.25 4.43
N GLN A 56 19.91 53.90 3.46
CA GLN A 56 21.31 54.31 3.35
C GLN A 56 22.45 53.33 3.01
N ASP A 57 22.90 53.52 1.76
CA ASP A 57 24.18 54.13 1.36
C ASP A 57 25.48 53.33 1.56
N GLY A 58 26.23 53.14 0.46
CA GLY A 58 27.52 52.46 0.50
C GLY A 58 28.08 51.89 -0.80
N ASN A 59 28.35 52.75 -1.79
CA ASN A 59 29.55 52.75 -2.65
C ASN A 59 29.79 51.62 -3.71
N LEU A 60 29.90 52.06 -4.98
CA LEU A 60 30.34 51.29 -6.15
C LEU A 60 31.86 51.49 -6.41
N ARG A 61 32.67 50.40 -6.47
CA ARG A 61 33.74 50.13 -7.49
C ARG A 61 34.85 49.15 -7.01
N ALA A 62 34.93 47.99 -7.67
CA ALA A 62 36.07 47.24 -8.29
C ALA A 62 37.50 47.23 -7.66
N PRO A 63 38.47 46.37 -8.08
CA PRO A 63 38.47 44.98 -8.61
C PRO A 63 39.57 44.07 -7.97
N HIS A 64 39.54 42.76 -8.28
CA HIS A 64 40.69 41.83 -8.33
C HIS A 64 41.39 41.40 -7.02
N LYS A 65 41.13 40.18 -6.53
CA LYS A 65 42.15 39.28 -5.95
C LYS A 65 41.82 37.82 -6.22
N GLU A 66 42.57 37.26 -7.15
CA GLU A 66 42.85 35.84 -7.32
C GLU A 66 43.52 35.29 -6.06
N SER A 67 42.98 34.22 -5.47
CA SER A 67 43.76 33.31 -4.66
C SER A 67 43.12 31.92 -4.61
N THR A 68 43.68 31.04 -5.43
CA THR A 68 44.16 29.72 -5.00
C THR A 68 43.12 28.76 -4.43
N LEU A 69 42.56 27.96 -5.34
CA LEU A 69 42.20 26.57 -5.06
C LEU A 69 43.45 25.81 -4.57
N PRO A 70 43.43 25.13 -3.40
CA PRO A 70 44.10 23.86 -3.28
C PRO A 70 43.14 22.80 -3.81
N ARG A 71 43.46 22.31 -5.01
CA ARG A 71 43.10 20.99 -5.52
C ARG A 71 43.39 19.97 -4.40
N SER A 72 42.38 19.64 -3.59
CA SER A 72 42.41 18.45 -2.75
C SER A 72 42.27 17.25 -3.66
N GLY A 73 43.40 16.78 -4.17
CA GLY A 73 43.53 15.42 -4.64
C GLY A 73 43.90 14.55 -3.44
N SER A 74 42.96 13.74 -2.96
CA SER A 74 43.31 12.48 -2.30
C SER A 74 42.16 11.49 -2.39
N SER A 75 42.49 10.36 -3.00
CA SER A 75 41.79 9.08 -2.91
C SER A 75 40.49 8.92 -3.69
N SER A 76 40.63 8.80 -5.01
CA SER A 76 39.85 7.87 -5.81
C SER A 76 40.14 6.43 -5.37
N GLY A 77 39.61 6.02 -4.22
CA GLY A 77 40.03 4.76 -3.60
C GLY A 77 39.03 4.13 -2.65
N GLN A 78 37.72 4.37 -2.77
CA GLN A 78 36.73 3.59 -2.01
C GLN A 78 35.31 3.72 -2.63
N GLN A 79 35.19 3.51 -3.94
CA GLN A 79 33.87 3.42 -4.61
C GLN A 79 33.56 2.00 -5.09
N ILE A 80 34.45 1.03 -4.84
CA ILE A 80 34.32 -0.37 -5.29
C ILE A 80 34.06 -1.33 -4.10
N SER A 81 34.21 -0.88 -2.84
CA SER A 81 33.96 -1.70 -1.65
C SER A 81 32.53 -1.60 -1.09
N GLY A 82 31.80 -0.52 -1.35
CA GLY A 82 30.43 -0.32 -0.84
C GLY A 82 29.43 -1.32 -1.43
N ALA A 83 29.46 -1.50 -2.76
CA ALA A 83 28.53 -2.41 -3.45
C ALA A 83 28.59 -3.87 -2.95
N LYS A 84 29.76 -4.36 -2.51
CA LYS A 84 29.87 -5.71 -1.92
C LYS A 84 29.39 -5.79 -0.47
N GLU A 85 29.44 -4.68 0.27
CA GLU A 85 28.93 -4.59 1.64
C GLU A 85 27.40 -4.46 1.64
N ASP A 86 26.84 -3.69 0.71
CA ASP A 86 25.39 -3.53 0.56
C ASP A 86 24.69 -4.84 0.15
N VAL A 87 25.32 -5.68 -0.68
CA VAL A 87 24.79 -7.02 -1.01
C VAL A 87 24.70 -7.91 0.24
N LYS A 88 25.72 -7.88 1.10
CA LYS A 88 25.71 -8.66 2.35
C LYS A 88 24.66 -8.15 3.33
N ARG A 89 24.45 -6.82 3.38
CA ARG A 89 23.38 -6.21 4.17
C ARG A 89 22.01 -6.64 3.66
N CYS A 90 21.77 -6.57 2.34
CA CYS A 90 20.52 -7.02 1.73
C CYS A 90 20.24 -8.51 2.01
N GLU A 91 21.25 -9.38 1.91
CA GLU A 91 21.10 -10.82 2.19
C GLU A 91 20.80 -11.08 3.68
N GLN A 92 21.49 -10.38 4.58
CA GLN A 92 21.23 -10.44 6.02
C GLN A 92 19.83 -9.92 6.38
N GLU A 93 19.40 -8.81 5.77
CA GLU A 93 18.05 -8.27 5.93
C GLU A 93 17.01 -9.25 5.40
N HIS A 94 17.26 -9.91 4.28
CA HIS A 94 16.35 -10.92 3.74
C HIS A 94 16.19 -12.11 4.68
N ALA A 95 17.29 -12.59 5.27
CA ALA A 95 17.27 -13.64 6.29
C ALA A 95 16.53 -13.19 7.57
N ALA A 96 16.76 -11.95 8.01
CA ALA A 96 16.09 -11.37 9.16
C ALA A 96 14.57 -11.22 8.93
N VAL A 97 14.17 -10.77 7.74
CA VAL A 97 12.76 -10.64 7.35
C VAL A 97 12.08 -12.01 7.33
N GLN A 98 12.75 -13.06 6.84
CA GLN A 98 12.20 -14.41 6.80
C GLN A 98 11.96 -14.98 8.21
N ASP A 99 12.89 -14.80 9.15
CA ASP A 99 12.71 -15.20 10.56
C ASP A 99 11.53 -14.49 11.22
N LYS A 100 11.42 -13.17 11.01
CA LYS A 100 10.31 -12.36 11.56
C LYS A 100 8.97 -12.82 11.01
N LEU A 101 8.88 -13.12 9.72
CA LEU A 101 7.66 -13.63 9.11
C LEU A 101 7.24 -14.99 9.70
N PHE A 102 8.21 -15.89 9.91
CA PHE A 102 7.94 -17.19 10.54
C PHE A 102 7.45 -17.04 11.99
N GLN A 103 8.07 -16.14 12.77
CA GLN A 103 7.60 -15.83 14.12
C GLN A 103 6.17 -15.28 14.12
N VAL A 104 5.86 -14.32 13.24
CA VAL A 104 4.52 -13.74 13.14
C VAL A 104 3.49 -14.78 12.73
N ALA A 105 3.80 -15.65 11.76
CA ALA A 105 2.89 -16.73 11.36
C ALA A 105 2.61 -17.72 12.50
N LYS A 106 3.62 -18.01 13.34
CA LYS A 106 3.46 -18.86 14.52
C LYS A 106 2.59 -18.18 15.58
N THR A 107 2.84 -16.91 15.89
CA THR A 107 2.06 -16.17 16.89
C THR A 107 0.62 -15.90 16.43
N GLU A 108 0.41 -15.65 15.13
CA GLU A 108 -0.92 -15.54 14.51
C GLU A 108 -1.71 -16.85 14.66
N ARG A 109 -1.10 -17.99 14.35
CA ARG A 109 -1.74 -19.31 14.53
C ARG A 109 -2.11 -19.57 15.99
N GLU A 110 -1.25 -19.19 16.92
CA GLU A 110 -1.51 -19.33 18.36
C GLU A 110 -2.60 -18.37 18.86
N ALA A 111 -2.67 -17.15 18.32
CA ALA A 111 -3.73 -16.19 18.62
C ALA A 111 -5.09 -16.64 18.06
N ALA A 112 -5.13 -17.11 16.82
CA ALA A 112 -6.34 -17.61 16.18
C ALA A 112 -6.91 -18.86 16.88
N THR A 113 -6.05 -19.75 17.37
CA THR A 113 -6.48 -20.96 18.11
C THR A 113 -6.95 -20.69 19.54
N LYS A 114 -6.66 -19.51 20.14
CA LYS A 114 -7.26 -19.10 21.40
C LYS A 114 -8.75 -18.76 21.27
N HIS A 115 -9.21 -18.45 20.06
CA HIS A 115 -10.64 -18.25 19.76
C HIS A 115 -11.35 -19.54 19.34
N SER A 116 -10.63 -20.62 19.01
CA SER A 116 -11.23 -21.92 18.65
C SER A 116 -11.52 -22.83 19.85
N LYS A 117 -10.83 -22.63 20.98
CA LYS A 117 -10.98 -23.50 22.16
C LYS A 117 -12.21 -23.21 23.03
N ALA A 118 -12.98 -22.17 22.69
CA ALA A 118 -14.26 -21.87 23.36
C ALA A 118 -15.49 -22.43 22.62
N SER A 119 -15.32 -23.00 21.44
CA SER A 119 -16.43 -23.51 20.62
C SER A 119 -16.10 -24.88 20.02
N LEU A 120 -15.98 -25.89 20.89
CA LEU A 120 -16.12 -27.30 20.51
C LEU A 120 -17.54 -27.74 20.87
N PRO A 121 -18.52 -27.70 19.95
CA PRO A 121 -19.49 -28.77 19.89
C PRO A 121 -18.84 -29.91 19.11
N MET A 122 -18.54 -30.98 19.84
CA MET A 122 -18.41 -32.32 19.26
C MET A 122 -19.74 -32.65 18.59
N GLY A 123 -19.86 -32.32 17.31
CA GLY A 123 -20.99 -32.66 16.46
C GLY A 123 -20.71 -33.98 15.74
N GLU A 124 -20.81 -35.09 16.46
CA GLU A 124 -20.99 -36.39 15.80
C GLU A 124 -22.37 -36.40 15.11
N GLY A 125 -22.37 -36.70 13.81
CA GLY A 125 -23.54 -37.22 13.12
C GLY A 125 -24.43 -36.23 12.39
N SER A 126 -23.92 -35.57 11.33
CA SER A 126 -24.63 -35.30 10.08
C SER A 126 -23.74 -34.42 9.21
N ILE A 127 -23.02 -34.99 8.25
CA ILE A 127 -22.37 -34.20 7.20
C ILE A 127 -23.50 -33.55 6.43
N SER A 128 -23.71 -32.26 6.65
CA SER A 128 -24.73 -31.52 5.91
C SER A 128 -24.45 -31.65 4.41
N HIS A 129 -25.48 -31.69 3.57
CA HIS A 129 -25.31 -31.82 2.12
C HIS A 129 -24.41 -30.72 1.53
N GLU A 130 -24.36 -29.56 2.19
CA GLU A 130 -23.46 -28.46 1.88
C GLU A 130 -21.99 -28.78 2.19
N GLU A 131 -21.68 -29.36 3.35
CA GLU A 131 -20.32 -29.79 3.68
C GLU A 131 -19.83 -30.88 2.73
N GLN A 132 -20.69 -31.83 2.34
CA GLN A 132 -20.31 -32.85 1.36
C GLN A 132 -20.00 -32.25 -0.01
N LYS A 133 -20.75 -31.22 -0.43
CA LYS A 133 -20.44 -30.45 -1.66
C LYS A 133 -19.13 -29.68 -1.51
N SER A 134 -18.90 -29.06 -0.36
CA SER A 134 -17.68 -28.34 -0.05
C SER A 134 -16.46 -29.26 -0.10
N VAL A 135 -16.52 -30.43 0.53
CA VAL A 135 -15.45 -31.44 0.49
C VAL A 135 -15.17 -31.89 -0.94
N ARG A 136 -16.20 -32.16 -1.75
CA ARG A 136 -16.03 -32.51 -3.17
C ARG A 136 -15.41 -31.38 -3.99
N LEU A 137 -15.83 -30.13 -3.76
CA LEU A 137 -15.31 -28.96 -4.45
C LEU A 137 -13.84 -28.72 -4.09
N VAL A 138 -13.51 -28.77 -2.80
CA VAL A 138 -12.14 -28.62 -2.28
C VAL A 138 -11.23 -29.70 -2.87
N PHE A 139 -11.69 -30.95 -2.92
CA PHE A 139 -10.94 -32.03 -3.55
C PHE A 139 -10.74 -31.80 -5.05
N GLY A 140 -11.78 -31.33 -5.77
CA GLY A 140 -11.69 -30.99 -7.19
C GLY A 140 -10.70 -29.86 -7.47
N ILE A 141 -10.72 -28.79 -6.67
CA ILE A 141 -9.77 -27.67 -6.77
C ILE A 141 -8.34 -28.15 -6.48
N LYS A 142 -8.15 -29.00 -5.46
CA LYS A 142 -6.86 -29.58 -5.10
C LYS A 142 -6.26 -30.39 -6.26
N MET A 143 -7.08 -31.21 -6.92
CA MET A 143 -6.66 -32.01 -8.09
C MET A 143 -6.35 -31.13 -9.30
N MET A 144 -7.19 -30.14 -9.60
CA MET A 144 -6.95 -29.20 -10.69
C MET A 144 -5.62 -28.42 -10.49
N LEU A 145 -5.36 -27.96 -9.26
CA LEU A 145 -4.10 -27.30 -8.92
C LEU A 145 -2.91 -28.24 -9.05
N ALA A 146 -3.05 -29.51 -8.66
CA ALA A 146 -1.98 -30.50 -8.83
C ALA A 146 -1.66 -30.75 -10.31
N SER A 147 -2.68 -30.94 -11.15
CA SER A 147 -2.49 -31.11 -12.59
C SER A 147 -1.91 -29.88 -13.27
N LEU A 148 -2.35 -28.68 -12.88
CA LEU A 148 -1.80 -27.43 -13.40
C LEU A 148 -0.34 -27.27 -12.99
N ASN A 149 -0.01 -27.56 -11.73
CA ASN A 149 1.35 -27.54 -11.23
C ASN A 149 2.23 -28.57 -11.95
N GLU A 150 1.72 -29.75 -12.28
CA GLU A 150 2.45 -30.78 -13.02
C GLU A 150 2.67 -30.41 -14.51
N LEU A 151 1.70 -29.72 -15.12
CA LEU A 151 1.81 -29.15 -16.46
C LEU A 151 2.89 -28.05 -16.51
N TRP A 152 2.93 -27.18 -15.51
CA TRP A 152 3.95 -26.12 -15.40
C TRP A 152 5.33 -26.64 -14.95
N ARG A 153 5.36 -27.77 -14.22
CA ARG A 153 6.60 -28.39 -13.73
C ARG A 153 7.24 -29.33 -14.74
N SER A 154 6.54 -29.71 -15.79
CA SER A 154 7.12 -30.44 -16.91
C SER A 154 7.94 -29.48 -17.77
N PRO A 155 9.28 -29.61 -17.86
CA PRO A 155 10.04 -28.89 -18.87
C PRO A 155 9.58 -29.44 -20.21
N SER A 156 9.08 -28.57 -21.09
CA SER A 156 8.63 -28.88 -22.45
C SER A 156 9.27 -30.15 -23.00
N SER A 157 8.50 -31.23 -23.02
CA SER A 157 8.91 -32.46 -23.69
C SER A 157 9.09 -32.12 -25.16
N SER A 158 10.36 -31.92 -25.53
CA SER A 158 10.96 -32.12 -26.84
C SER A 158 10.01 -31.90 -28.02
N ILE A 159 10.08 -30.71 -28.59
CA ILE A 159 9.78 -30.52 -30.01
C ILE A 159 10.82 -31.36 -30.75
N PHE A 160 10.39 -32.47 -31.35
CA PHE A 160 11.10 -33.18 -32.42
C PHE A 160 10.19 -33.17 -33.65
#